data_AF-A0A2Z7CTZ7-F1
#
_entry.id   AF-A0A2Z7CTZ7-F1
#
_cell.length_a   1.000
_cell.length_b   1.000
_cell.length_c   1.000
_cell.angle_alpha   90.00
_cell.angle_beta   90.00
_cell.angle_gamma   90.00
#
_symmetry.space_group_name_H-M   'P 1'
#
loop_
_entity.id
_entity.type
_entity.pdbx_description
1 polymer ?
#
loop_
_entity_poly.entity_id
_entity_poly.type
_entity_poly.pdbx_seq_one_letter_code
_entity_poly.pdbx_strand_id
1 'polypeptide(L)' 'MSWIVNSVEPHLVLSLRPHKSAKAMWDFLKLVYNQDNNARRFQLELTIANYTQGDLSVQDYYSGFLTL' A
#
# COMPACT_ATOMS: atom_id res chain seq x y z
N MET A 1 18.92 13.95 -7.43
CA MET A 1 18.06 13.75 -6.24
C MET A 1 16.91 14.74 -6.15
N SER A 2 16.93 15.86 -6.88
CA SER A 2 15.83 16.85 -6.94
C SER A 2 14.50 16.25 -7.40
N TRP A 3 14.51 15.24 -8.26
CA TRP A 3 13.28 14.60 -8.75
C TRP A 3 12.45 13.97 -7.61
N ILE A 4 13.07 13.27 -6.65
CA ILE A 4 12.34 12.69 -5.51
C ILE A 4 11.69 13.80 -4.67
N VAL A 5 12.43 14.88 -4.40
CA VAL A 5 11.94 16.00 -3.60
C VAL A 5 10.78 16.72 -4.30
N ASN A 6 10.85 16.86 -5.63
CA ASN A 6 9.80 17.48 -6.44
C ASN A 6 8.56 16.58 -6.63
N SER A 7 8.67 15.27 -6.35
CA SER A 7 7.54 14.32 -6.38
C SER A 7 6.85 14.17 -5.02
N VAL A 8 7.43 14.74 -3.96
CA VAL A 8 6.87 14.69 -2.60
C VAL A 8 5.99 15.92 -2.38
N GLU A 9 4.88 15.74 -1.65
CA GLU A 9 3.95 16.83 -1.41
C GLU A 9 4.60 17.96 -0.59
N PRO A 10 4.38 19.26 -0.92
CA PRO A 10 5.18 20.37 -0.40
C PRO A 10 5.28 20.43 1.14
N HIS A 11 4.23 20.01 1.85
CA HIS A 11 4.20 19.99 3.31
C HIS A 11 5.10 18.90 3.93
N LEU A 12 5.46 17.86 3.17
CA LEU A 12 6.37 16.79 3.58
C LEU A 12 7.82 17.10 3.23
N VAL A 13 8.08 18.04 2.31
CA VAL A 13 9.44 18.41 1.88
C VAL A 13 10.28 18.94 3.05
N LEU A 14 9.66 19.66 3.97
CA LEU A 14 10.34 20.26 5.14
C LEU A 14 10.87 19.22 6.14
N SER A 15 10.35 18.00 6.15
CA SER A 15 10.80 16.92 7.02
C SER A 15 11.86 16.01 6.37
N LEU A 16 12.18 16.23 5.09
CA LEU A 16 13.16 15.42 4.36
C LEU A 16 14.58 15.77 4.78
N ARG A 17 15.38 14.75 5.10
CA ARG A 17 16.82 14.89 5.35
C ARG A 17 17.59 14.62 4.06
N PRO A 18 18.70 15.33 3.78
CA PRO A 18 19.55 15.03 2.63
C PRO A 18 20.20 13.64 2.79
N HIS A 19 20.14 12.84 1.72
CA HIS A 19 20.72 11.49 1.68
C HIS A 19 21.71 11.36 0.52
N LYS A 20 22.72 10.51 0.69
CA LYS A 20 23.82 10.31 -0.28
C LYS A 20 23.41 9.54 -1.54
N SER A 21 22.30 8.81 -1.51
CA SER A 21 21.81 8.03 -2.66
C SER A 21 20.28 8.03 -2.76
N ALA A 22 19.77 7.79 -3.97
CA ALA A 22 18.33 7.64 -4.25
C ALA A 22 17.70 6.52 -3.40
N LYS A 23 18.41 5.40 -3.30
CA LYS A 23 17.98 4.26 -2.50
C LYS A 23 17.82 4.63 -1.02
N ALA A 24 18.81 5.33 -0.44
CA ALA A 24 18.75 5.72 0.97
C ALA A 24 17.59 6.68 1.27
N MET A 25 17.30 7.62 0.36
CA MET A 25 16.13 8.49 0.48
C MET A 25 14.82 7.69 0.40
N TRP A 26 14.73 6.74 -0.52
CA TRP A 26 13.54 5.89 -0.68
C TRP A 26 13.31 5.01 0.54
N ASP A 27 14.36 4.39 1.07
CA ASP A 27 14.28 3.57 2.29
C ASP A 27 13.84 4.43 3.50
N PHE A 28 14.34 5.68 3.61
CA PHE A 28 13.91 6.62 4.64
C PHE A 28 12.44 7.00 4.51
N LEU A 29 11.99 7.36 3.30
CA LEU A 29 10.58 7.68 3.05
C LEU A 29 9.68 6.49 3.40
N LYS A 30 10.08 5.28 3.02
CA LYS A 30 9.40 4.05 3.40
C LYS A 30 9.36 3.90 4.92
N LEU A 31 10.45 4.10 5.64
CA LEU A 31 10.45 4.00 7.10
C LEU A 31 9.50 5.01 7.78
N VAL A 32 9.53 6.26 7.34
CA VAL A 32 8.82 7.37 8.00
C VAL A 32 7.34 7.39 7.67
N TYR A 33 6.98 7.03 6.42
CA TYR A 33 5.62 7.16 5.91
C TYR A 33 4.95 5.82 5.58
N ASN A 34 5.62 4.68 5.78
CA ASN A 34 4.94 3.38 5.74
C ASN A 34 4.06 3.24 6.98
N GLN A 35 2.79 3.52 6.81
CA GLN A 35 1.78 3.08 7.75
C GLN A 35 1.59 1.59 7.58
N ASP A 36 1.83 0.83 8.65
CA ASP A 36 1.53 -0.58 8.66
C ASP A 36 0.03 -0.78 8.44
N ASN A 37 -0.34 -1.23 7.24
CA ASN A 37 -1.71 -1.54 6.86
C ASN A 37 -2.20 -2.85 7.50
N ASN A 38 -1.72 -3.19 8.70
CA ASN A 38 -2.04 -4.43 9.40
C ASN A 38 -3.54 -4.58 9.65
N ALA A 39 -4.24 -3.50 9.98
CA ALA A 39 -5.70 -3.50 10.12
C ALA A 39 -6.41 -3.81 8.80
N ARG A 40 -5.98 -3.16 7.70
CA ARG A 40 -6.52 -3.42 6.35
C ARG A 40 -6.19 -4.83 5.86
N ARG A 41 -5.00 -5.33 6.17
CA ARG A 41 -4.59 -6.71 5.89
C ARG A 41 -5.47 -7.68 6.65
N PHE A 42 -5.63 -7.51 7.96
CA PHE A 42 -6.51 -8.35 8.77
C PHE A 42 -7.95 -8.35 8.23
N GLN A 43 -8.46 -7.17 7.84
CA GLN A 43 -9.76 -7.06 7.20
C GLN A 43 -9.84 -7.88 5.90
N LEU A 44 -8.82 -7.81 5.04
CA LEU A 44 -8.78 -8.57 3.79
C LEU A 44 -8.72 -10.08 4.05
N GLU A 45 -7.87 -10.52 4.99
CA GLU A 45 -7.75 -11.94 5.40
C GLU A 45 -9.10 -12.46 5.94
N LEU A 46 -9.80 -11.66 6.76
CA LEU A 46 -11.13 -11.99 7.27
C LEU A 46 -12.17 -12.05 6.14
N THR A 47 -12.14 -11.09 5.21
CA THR A 47 -13.04 -11.09 4.05
C THR A 47 -12.83 -12.34 3.20
N ILE A 48 -11.58 -12.71 2.92
CA ILE A 48 -11.23 -13.93 2.16
C ILE A 48 -11.67 -15.19 2.91
N ALA A 49 -11.40 -15.28 4.21
CA ALA A 49 -11.78 -16.44 5.03
C ALA A 49 -13.30 -16.67 5.07
N ASN A 50 -14.08 -15.59 5.01
CA ASN A 50 -15.54 -15.64 4.99
C ASN A 50 -16.12 -15.63 3.57
N TYR A 51 -15.29 -15.55 2.52
CA TYR A 51 -15.77 -15.50 1.14
C TYR A 51 -16.16 -16.90 0.68
N THR A 52 -17.45 -17.10 0.44
CA THR A 52 -18.02 -18.39 0.05
C THR A 52 -18.81 -18.26 -1.25
N GLN A 53 -18.83 -19.31 -2.07
CA GLN A 53 -19.55 -19.31 -3.34
C GLN A 53 -21.06 -19.09 -3.20
N GLY A 54 -21.70 -19.69 -2.18
CA GLY A 54 -23.15 -19.58 -1.99
C GLY A 54 -23.93 -19.98 -3.25
N ASP A 55 -24.89 -19.15 -3.65
CA ASP A 55 -25.72 -19.36 -4.84
C ASP A 55 -25.11 -18.78 -6.14
N LEU A 56 -23.89 -18.22 -6.07
CA LEU A 56 -23.21 -17.67 -7.25
C LEU A 56 -22.76 -18.78 -8.19
N SER A 57 -22.82 -18.49 -9.49
CA SER A 57 -22.15 -19.33 -10.48
C SER A 57 -20.63 -19.34 -10.21
N VAL A 58 -19.95 -20.40 -10.65
CA VAL A 58 -18.49 -20.51 -10.51
C VAL A 58 -17.77 -19.31 -11.14
N GLN A 59 -18.29 -18.84 -12.27
CA GLN A 59 -17.74 -17.67 -12.98
C GLN A 59 -17.90 -16.38 -12.18
N ASP A 60 -19.09 -16.15 -11.61
CA ASP A 60 -19.38 -14.92 -10.86
C ASP A 60 -18.60 -14.89 -9.54
N TYR A 61 -18.51 -16.03 -8.85
CA TYR A 61 -17.70 -16.18 -7.64
C TYR A 61 -16.23 -15.83 -7.89
N TYR A 62 -15.64 -16.41 -8.93
CA TYR A 62 -14.23 -16.19 -9.27
C TYR A 62 -13.97 -14.76 -9.74
N SER A 63 -14.89 -14.17 -10.51
CA SER A 63 -14.79 -12.77 -10.95
C SER A 63 -14.83 -11.82 -9.75
N GLY A 64 -15.73 -12.05 -8.79
CA GLY A 64 -15.79 -11.27 -7.55
C GLY A 64 -14.53 -11.42 -6.70
N PHE A 65 -14.00 -12.65 -6.58
CA PHE A 65 -12.76 -12.91 -5.84
C PHE A 65 -11.55 -12.15 -6.38
N LEU A 66 -11.44 -12.01 -7.71
CA LEU A 66 -10.35 -11.26 -8.35
C LEU A 66 -10.40 -9.74 -8.09
N THR A 67 -11.53 -9.23 -7.62
CA THR A 67 -11.74 -7.80 -7.36
C THR A 67 -11.70 -7.41 -5.88
N LEU A 68 -11.49 -8.40 -4.99
CA LEU A 68 -11.24 -8.18 -3.55
C LEU A 68 -9.88 -7.52 -3.30
#